data_AF-A0A9D1IML2-F1
#
_entry.id   AF-A0A9D1IML2-F1
#
_cell.length_a   1.000
_cell.length_b   1.000
_cell.length_c   1.000
_cell.angle_alpha   90.00
_cell.angle_beta   90.00
_cell.angle_gamma   90.00
#
_symmetry.space_group_name_H-M   'P 1'
#
loop_
_entity.id
_entity.type
_entity.pdbx_description
1 polymer ?
#
loop_
_entity_poly.entity_id
_entity_poly.type
_entity_poly.pdbx_seq_one_letter_code
_entity_poly.pdbx_strand_id
1 'polypeptide(L)' 'ELGIPMKDMWWYLDTRRFGTVPHSGFGLGFERLMLFVTGMSNIRDVIPFPRTPNNCEF' A
#
# COMPACT_ATOMS: atom_id res chain seq x y z
N GLU A 1 -5.87 -22.39 5.84
CA GLU A 1 -5.58 -21.89 4.49
C GLU A 1 -4.68 -20.64 4.41
N LEU A 2 -4.66 -19.68 5.36
CA LEU A 2 -3.56 -18.69 5.45
C LEU A 2 -3.04 -18.43 6.87
N GLY A 3 -3.62 -19.06 7.90
CA GLY A 3 -3.13 -18.97 9.28
C GLY A 3 -3.27 -17.59 9.94
N ILE A 4 -4.09 -16.70 9.40
CA ILE A 4 -4.25 -15.31 9.90
C ILE A 4 -5.05 -15.33 11.23
N PRO A 5 -4.54 -14.72 12.31
CA PRO A 5 -5.25 -14.65 13.59
C PRO A 5 -6.55 -13.83 13.50
N MET A 6 -7.69 -14.46 13.75
CA MET A 6 -9.00 -13.78 13.69
C MET A 6 -9.18 -12.74 14.80
N LYS A 7 -8.56 -12.96 15.96
CA LYS A 7 -8.66 -12.06 17.12
C LYS A 7 -8.13 -10.66 16.80
N ASP A 8 -7.06 -10.56 16.00
CA ASP A 8 -6.44 -9.27 15.67
C ASP A 8 -7.20 -8.53 14.55
N MET A 9 -8.00 -9.27 13.78
CA MET A 9 -8.79 -8.77 12.64
C MET A 9 -10.27 -8.56 12.97
N TRP A 10 -10.66 -8.60 14.26
CA TRP A 10 -12.07 -8.55 14.69
C TRP A 10 -12.85 -7.37 14.07
N TRP A 11 -12.23 -6.18 14.05
CA TRP A 11 -12.81 -4.95 13.50
C TRP A 11 -13.03 -5.05 11.99
N TYR A 12 -12.14 -5.72 11.27
CA TYR A 12 -12.23 -5.91 9.82
C TYR A 12 -13.34 -6.92 9.49
N LEU A 13 -13.51 -7.94 10.32
CA LEU A 13 -14.57 -8.93 10.17
C LEU A 13 -15.96 -8.34 10.47
N ASP A 14 -16.06 -7.42 11.43
CA ASP A 14 -17.33 -6.76 11.77
C ASP A 14 -17.93 -5.96 10.60
N THR A 15 -17.09 -5.40 9.71
CA THR A 15 -17.59 -4.75 8.48
C THR A 15 -18.36 -5.69 7.55
N ARG A 16 -18.22 -7.03 7.72
CA ARG A 16 -18.95 -8.03 6.95
C ARG A 16 -20.20 -8.55 7.67
N ARG A 17 -20.37 -8.24 8.96
CA ARG A 17 -21.44 -8.80 9.81
C ARG A 17 -22.78 -8.08 9.67
N PHE A 18 -22.78 -6.77 9.42
CA PHE A 18 -24.00 -5.96 9.40
C PHE A 18 -24.24 -5.34 8.02
N GLY A 19 -24.83 -6.10 7.10
CA GLY A 19 -25.22 -5.60 5.78
C GLY A 19 -24.02 -5.33 4.85
N THR A 20 -23.16 -6.33 4.67
CA THR A 20 -22.05 -6.23 3.71
C THR A 20 -22.55 -6.03 2.28
N VAL A 21 -21.78 -5.33 1.47
CA VAL A 21 -22.10 -5.05 0.07
C VAL A 21 -21.02 -5.62 -0.84
N PRO A 22 -21.33 -6.01 -2.08
CA PRO A 22 -20.31 -6.27 -3.09
C PRO A 22 -19.45 -5.02 -3.26
N HIS A 23 -18.17 -5.12 -2.90
CA HIS A 23 -17.20 -4.01 -3.00
C HIS A 23 -15.96 -4.48 -3.75
N SER A 24 -15.28 -3.53 -4.39
CA SER A 24 -14.02 -3.74 -5.09
C SER A 24 -13.15 -2.51 -4.93
N GLY A 25 -11.84 -2.67 -5.06
CA GLY A 25 -10.88 -1.59 -4.94
C GLY A 25 -9.56 -1.95 -5.62
N PHE A 26 -8.73 -0.95 -5.85
CA PHE A 26 -7.39 -1.11 -6.38
C PHE A 26 -6.40 -0.22 -5.62
N GLY A 27 -5.12 -0.58 -5.66
CA GLY A 27 -4.03 0.23 -5.11
C GLY A 27 -3.16 0.75 -6.24
N LEU A 28 -2.76 2.02 -6.17
CA LEU A 28 -1.82 2.63 -7.11
C LEU A 28 -0.59 3.11 -6.32
N GLY A 29 0.60 2.64 -6.71
CA GLY A 29 1.85 3.18 -6.19
C GLY A 29 2.13 4.54 -6.83
N PHE A 30 1.98 5.62 -6.05
CA PHE A 30 2.10 6.98 -6.56
C PHE A 30 3.47 7.25 -7.19
N GLU A 31 4.54 6.79 -6.55
CA GLU A 31 5.91 6.94 -7.03
C GLU A 31 6.16 6.11 -8.30
N ARG A 32 5.47 4.98 -8.46
CA ARG A 32 5.52 4.19 -9.71
C ARG A 32 4.79 4.89 -10.85
N LEU A 33 3.70 5.59 -10.57
CA LEU A 33 3.07 6.47 -11.55
C LEU A 33 4.03 7.59 -11.95
N MET A 34 4.71 8.22 -10.99
CA MET A 34 5.69 9.27 -11.26
C MET A 34 6.86 8.76 -12.10
N LEU A 35 7.37 7.55 -11.85
CA LEU A 35 8.39 6.93 -12.71
C LEU A 35 7.91 6.80 -14.15
N PHE A 36 6.67 6.36 -14.34
CA PHE A 36 6.08 6.19 -15.67
C PHE A 36 5.92 7.53 -16.41
N VAL A 37 5.42 8.57 -15.73
CA VAL A 37 5.19 9.89 -16.34
C VAL A 37 6.50 10.65 -16.60
N THR A 38 7.50 10.51 -15.73
CA THR A 38 8.79 11.21 -15.84
C THR A 38 9.83 10.47 -16.69
N GLY A 39 9.61 9.19 -17.00
CA GLY A 39 10.56 8.35 -17.73
C GLY A 39 11.80 7.96 -16.93
N MET A 40 11.83 8.24 -15.62
CA MET A 40 12.94 7.86 -14.75
C MET A 40 12.92 6.35 -14.46
N SER A 41 14.10 5.74 -14.32
CA SER A 41 14.24 4.30 -14.10
C SER A 41 14.32 3.90 -12.62
N ASN A 42 14.61 4.84 -11.71
CA ASN A 42 14.84 4.58 -10.29
C ASN A 42 13.86 5.37 -9.42
N ILE A 43 13.14 4.66 -8.54
CA ILE A 43 12.12 5.23 -7.64
C ILE A 43 12.67 6.29 -6.68
N ARG A 44 13.98 6.30 -6.45
CA ARG A 44 14.62 7.30 -5.57
C ARG A 44 14.62 8.70 -6.19
N ASP A 45 14.54 8.81 -7.50
CA ASP A 45 14.66 10.08 -8.22
C ASP A 45 13.30 10.79 -8.34
N VAL A 46 12.21 10.09 -8.03
CA VAL A 46 10.82 10.60 -8.08
C VAL A 46 10.27 10.98 -6.70
N ILE A 47 11.08 10.89 -5.63
CA ILE A 47 10.71 11.26 -4.26
C ILE A 47 11.77 12.23 -3.72
N PRO A 48 11.38 13.36 -3.12
CA PRO A 48 12.35 14.33 -2.59
C PRO A 48 13.33 13.76 -1.54
N PHE A 49 12.85 12.88 -0.65
CA PHE A 49 13.65 12.28 0.41
C PHE A 49 13.45 10.75 0.43
N PRO A 50 14.18 9.99 -0.41
CA PRO A 50 13.97 8.55 -0.54
C PRO A 50 14.46 7.80 0.72
N ARG A 51 13.58 7.01 1.32
CA ARG A 51 13.93 6.11 2.43
C ARG A 51 14.23 4.71 1.91
N THR A 52 15.44 4.22 2.16
CA THR A 52 15.85 2.85 1.84
C THR A 52 16.59 2.23 3.02
N PRO A 53 16.72 0.89 3.11
CA PRO A 53 17.49 0.28 4.19
C PRO A 53 18.87 0.93 4.34
N ASN A 54 19.24 1.30 5.57
CA ASN A 54 20.46 2.05 5.91
C ASN A 54 20.58 3.48 5.32
N ASN A 55 19.52 4.07 4.76
CA ASN A 55 19.52 5.44 4.25
C ASN A 55 18.34 6.25 4.82
N CYS A 56 18.65 7.17 5.74
CA CYS A 56 17.68 8.05 6.40
C CYS A 56 18.19 9.50 6.55
N GLU A 57 19.05 9.95 5.64
CA GLU A 57 19.57 11.33 5.63
C GLU A 57 18.65 12.28 4.84
N PHE A 58 18.89 13.59 4.95
CA PHE A 58 18.12 14.66 4.30
C PHE A 58 18.91 15.29 3.16
#